data_AF-A0A0D1YVS4-F1
#
_entry.id   AF-A0A0D1YVS4-F1
#
_cell.length_a   1.000
_cell.length_b   1.000
_cell.length_c   1.000
_cell.angle_alpha   90.00
_cell.angle_beta   90.00
_cell.angle_gamma   90.00
#
_symmetry.space_group_name_H-M   'P 1'
#
loop_
_entity.id
_entity.type
_entity.pdbx_description
1 polymer ?
#
loop_
_entity_poly.entity_id
_entity_poly.type
_entity_poly.pdbx_seq_one_letter_code
_entity_poly.pdbx_strand_id
1 'polypeptide(L)'
;MSRLDPSATLTPAVLRNPYAPMSSISHYSRLSSHLANALARWEQYFQQQVGSDIRALYYFTNVSLMCPNLWELPQLAGYGTDDHLGQQAANSKFNIPDKAIDLAWLVLDNCDKASKSPEYKTSIWLPIILFMSSLVVWKKLHSQPAAELRYGTLRVLSMFKSELAKLPWPCCSEMIPRMTKEDRHY
;
A
#
# COMPACT_ATOMS: atom_id res chain seq x y z
N MET A 1 11.22 -57.65 -28.03
CA MET A 1 11.75 -57.02 -26.80
C MET A 1 10.87 -55.82 -26.48
N SER A 2 9.86 -56.02 -25.64
CA SER A 2 8.92 -54.99 -25.21
C SER A 2 9.56 -54.21 -24.06
N ARG A 3 9.73 -52.89 -24.22
CA ARG A 3 10.08 -52.00 -23.10
C ARG A 3 8.78 -51.45 -22.53
N LEU A 4 8.52 -51.79 -21.28
CA LEU A 4 7.47 -51.22 -20.44
C LEU A 4 7.91 -49.82 -19.99
N ASP A 5 7.06 -48.83 -20.22
CA ASP A 5 7.24 -47.48 -19.67
C ASP A 5 7.01 -47.48 -18.15
N PRO A 6 7.80 -46.72 -17.36
CA PRO A 6 7.64 -46.66 -15.93
C PRO A 6 6.49 -45.73 -15.54
N SER A 7 5.53 -46.32 -14.83
CA SER A 7 4.47 -45.75 -13.99
C SER A 7 4.59 -44.26 -13.66
N ALA A 8 3.59 -43.49 -14.14
CA ALA A 8 3.27 -42.16 -13.64
C ALA A 8 2.97 -42.24 -12.13
N THR A 9 3.80 -41.59 -11.32
CA THR A 9 3.60 -41.46 -9.87
C THR A 9 2.51 -40.42 -9.63
N LEU A 10 1.26 -40.86 -9.53
CA LEU A 10 0.14 -40.04 -9.07
C LEU A 10 0.40 -39.67 -7.60
N THR A 11 0.84 -38.44 -7.34
CA THR A 11 0.87 -37.88 -5.99
C THR A 11 -0.56 -37.86 -5.43
N PRO A 12 -0.86 -38.56 -4.33
CA PRO A 12 -2.20 -38.57 -3.78
C PRO A 12 -2.61 -37.15 -3.36
N ALA A 13 -3.81 -36.75 -3.75
CA ALA A 13 -4.41 -35.50 -3.30
C ALA A 13 -4.46 -35.51 -1.77
N VAL A 14 -3.72 -34.59 -1.14
CA VAL A 14 -3.71 -34.45 0.31
C VAL A 14 -5.14 -34.15 0.77
N LEU A 15 -5.79 -35.15 1.36
CA LEU A 15 -7.14 -35.02 1.93
C LEU A 15 -7.07 -34.02 3.08
N ARG A 16 -7.63 -32.82 2.84
CA ARG A 16 -7.64 -31.73 3.82
C ARG A 16 -8.76 -31.99 4.83
N ASN A 17 -8.42 -32.19 6.11
CA ASN A 17 -9.41 -32.38 7.17
C ASN A 17 -10.31 -31.13 7.28
N PRO A 18 -11.64 -31.24 7.06
CA PRO A 18 -12.55 -30.10 7.09
C PRO A 18 -12.77 -29.52 8.50
N TYR A 19 -12.34 -30.23 9.54
CA TYR A 19 -12.47 -29.82 10.95
C TYR A 19 -11.15 -29.31 11.54
N ALA A 20 -10.05 -29.30 10.78
CA ALA A 20 -8.81 -28.71 11.26
C ALA A 20 -8.97 -27.18 11.37
N PRO A 21 -8.76 -26.59 12.56
CA PRO A 21 -8.83 -25.14 12.71
C PRO A 21 -7.82 -24.49 11.78
N MET A 22 -8.28 -23.49 11.01
CA MET A 22 -7.42 -22.74 10.11
C MET A 22 -6.34 -22.02 10.91
N SER A 23 -5.09 -22.09 10.45
CA SER A 23 -4.05 -21.21 10.97
C SER A 23 -4.40 -19.75 10.66
N SER A 24 -3.93 -18.82 11.49
CA SER A 24 -4.09 -17.37 11.27
C SER A 24 -3.67 -16.95 9.86
N ILE A 25 -2.56 -17.51 9.35
CA ILE A 25 -2.04 -17.27 8.01
C ILE A 25 -3.02 -17.74 6.94
N SER A 26 -3.57 -18.95 7.06
CA SER A 26 -4.54 -19.46 6.10
C SER A 26 -5.85 -18.65 6.11
N HIS A 27 -6.29 -18.20 7.28
CA HIS A 27 -7.45 -17.33 7.41
C HIS A 27 -7.22 -15.98 6.74
N TYR A 28 -6.07 -15.35 7.01
CA TYR A 28 -5.65 -14.09 6.40
C TYR A 28 -5.57 -14.19 4.87
N SER A 29 -4.93 -15.24 4.35
CA SER A 29 -4.80 -15.48 2.91
C SER A 29 -6.17 -15.64 2.25
N ARG A 30 -7.07 -16.41 2.86
CA ARG A 30 -8.45 -16.58 2.36
C ARG A 30 -9.22 -15.26 2.34
N LEU A 31 -9.15 -14.49 3.42
CA LEU A 31 -9.84 -13.20 3.53
C LEU A 31 -9.30 -12.18 2.52
N SER A 32 -7.97 -12.11 2.37
CA SER A 32 -7.32 -11.23 1.41
C SER A 32 -7.71 -11.56 -0.03
N SER A 33 -7.79 -12.86 -0.36
CA SER A 33 -8.29 -13.32 -1.66
C SER A 33 -9.76 -12.94 -1.90
N HIS A 34 -10.62 -13.12 -0.89
CA HIS A 34 -12.03 -12.70 -1.00
C HIS A 34 -12.17 -11.19 -1.20
N LEU A 35 -11.40 -10.37 -0.47
CA LEU A 35 -11.39 -8.91 -0.62
C LEU A 35 -10.87 -8.48 -1.99
N ALA A 36 -9.77 -9.08 -2.47
CA ALA A 36 -9.24 -8.82 -3.79
C ALA A 36 -10.27 -9.14 -4.90
N ASN A 37 -10.97 -10.27 -4.80
CA ASN A 37 -12.03 -10.64 -5.74
C ASN A 37 -13.25 -9.71 -5.65
N ALA A 38 -13.59 -9.21 -4.46
CA ALA A 38 -14.65 -8.23 -4.29
C ALA A 38 -14.26 -6.89 -4.93
N LEU A 39 -13.03 -6.43 -4.75
CA LEU A 39 -12.49 -5.22 -5.38
C LEU A 39 -12.43 -5.33 -6.89
N ALA A 40 -12.01 -6.49 -7.43
CA ALA A 40 -11.98 -6.72 -8.88
C ALA A 40 -13.39 -6.65 -9.49
N ARG A 41 -14.41 -7.22 -8.82
CA ARG A 41 -15.80 -7.06 -9.25
C ARG A 41 -16.26 -5.61 -9.14
N TRP A 42 -15.94 -4.95 -8.03
CA TRP A 42 -16.29 -3.55 -7.85
C TRP A 42 -15.69 -2.67 -8.97
N GLU A 43 -14.43 -2.91 -9.34
CA GLU A 43 -13.76 -2.21 -10.44
C GLU A 43 -14.51 -2.39 -11.76
N GLN A 44 -14.87 -3.63 -12.11
CA GLN A 44 -15.59 -3.96 -13.34
C GLN A 44 -16.92 -3.20 -13.48
N TYR A 45 -17.66 -3.03 -12.39
CA TYR A 45 -19.00 -2.41 -12.43
C TYR A 45 -19.00 -0.90 -12.20
N PHE A 46 -18.09 -0.39 -11.35
CA PHE A 46 -18.23 0.96 -10.81
C PHE A 46 -17.09 1.91 -11.14
N GLN A 47 -15.92 1.42 -11.59
CA GLN A 47 -14.71 2.25 -11.74
C GLN A 47 -14.91 3.51 -12.59
N GLN A 48 -15.70 3.42 -13.66
CA GLN A 48 -15.94 4.55 -14.57
C GLN A 48 -17.03 5.52 -14.08
N GLN A 49 -17.84 5.10 -13.09
CA GLN A 49 -19.02 5.85 -12.64
C GLN A 49 -18.78 6.60 -11.33
N VAL A 50 -17.68 6.31 -10.63
CA VAL A 50 -17.40 6.88 -9.31
C VAL A 50 -16.46 8.09 -9.36
N GLY A 51 -16.58 8.93 -8.34
CA GLY A 51 -15.70 10.07 -8.10
C GLY A 51 -14.23 9.66 -7.96
N SER A 52 -13.33 10.62 -8.20
CA SER A 52 -11.89 10.38 -8.05
C SER A 52 -11.50 10.06 -6.61
N ASP A 53 -12.21 10.60 -5.62
CA ASP A 53 -11.99 10.29 -4.20
C ASP A 53 -12.26 8.82 -3.84
N ILE A 54 -13.29 8.22 -4.45
CA ILE A 54 -13.61 6.80 -4.30
C ILE A 54 -12.61 5.94 -5.06
N ARG A 55 -12.16 6.37 -6.25
CA ARG A 55 -11.08 5.69 -6.98
C ARG A 55 -9.76 5.72 -6.23
N ALA A 56 -9.43 6.83 -5.57
CA ALA A 56 -8.25 6.92 -4.71
C ALA A 56 -8.34 5.88 -3.56
N LEU A 57 -9.51 5.76 -2.91
CA LEU A 57 -9.74 4.75 -1.88
C LEU A 57 -9.61 3.31 -2.44
N TYR A 58 -10.11 3.05 -3.64
CA TYR A 58 -9.95 1.76 -4.32
C TYR A 58 -8.47 1.39 -4.52
N TYR A 59 -7.67 2.31 -5.07
CA TYR A 59 -6.23 2.07 -5.27
C TYR A 59 -5.50 1.88 -3.94
N PHE A 60 -5.83 2.69 -2.93
CA PHE A 60 -5.26 2.55 -1.59
C PHE A 60 -5.62 1.21 -0.93
N THR A 61 -6.84 0.71 -1.13
CA THR A 61 -7.24 -0.59 -0.60
C THR A 61 -6.43 -1.72 -1.23
N ASN A 62 -6.16 -1.63 -2.54
CA ASN A 62 -5.25 -2.57 -3.21
C ASN A 62 -3.82 -2.50 -2.65
N VAL A 63 -3.29 -1.30 -2.38
CA VAL A 63 -2.00 -1.12 -1.71
C VAL A 63 -1.99 -1.81 -0.33
N SER A 64 -3.04 -1.60 0.46
CA SER A 64 -3.17 -2.19 1.80
C SER A 64 -3.23 -3.72 1.78
N LEU A 65 -3.84 -4.32 0.74
CA LEU A 65 -3.85 -5.77 0.56
C LEU A 65 -2.48 -6.32 0.13
N MET A 66 -1.70 -5.54 -0.63
CA MET A 66 -0.34 -5.93 -1.05
C MET A 66 0.70 -5.73 0.05
N CYS A 67 0.43 -4.85 1.01
CA CYS A 67 1.33 -4.48 2.08
C CYS A 67 0.67 -4.72 3.46
N PRO A 68 0.69 -5.96 3.99
CA PRO A 68 -0.07 -6.34 5.19
C PRO A 68 0.24 -5.52 6.45
N ASN A 69 1.48 -5.03 6.57
CA ASN A 69 1.91 -4.21 7.70
C ASN A 69 2.07 -2.73 7.32
N LEU A 70 1.26 -2.26 6.38
CA LEU A 70 1.26 -0.86 5.94
C LEU A 70 1.15 0.12 7.12
N TRP A 71 0.40 -0.25 8.15
CA TRP A 71 0.19 0.54 9.38
C TRP A 71 1.45 0.71 10.25
N GLU A 72 2.52 -0.06 10.02
CA GLU A 72 3.81 0.11 10.68
C GLU A 72 4.64 1.25 10.05
N LEU A 73 4.35 1.63 8.80
CA LEU A 73 5.12 2.65 8.07
C LEU A 73 5.19 4.01 8.77
N PRO A 74 4.12 4.54 9.40
CA PRO A 74 4.23 5.78 10.16
C PRO A 74 5.27 5.67 11.28
N GLN A 75 5.29 4.56 12.01
CA GLN A 75 6.28 4.35 13.09
C GLN A 75 7.69 4.28 12.53
N LEU A 76 7.89 3.59 11.40
CA LEU A 76 9.17 3.55 10.69
C LEU A 76 9.64 4.93 10.21
N ALA A 77 8.70 5.80 9.84
CA ALA A 77 8.96 7.19 9.48
C ALA A 77 9.07 8.12 10.71
N GLY A 78 9.02 7.58 11.94
CA GLY A 78 9.16 8.33 13.17
C GLY A 78 7.89 9.08 13.63
N TYR A 79 6.71 8.52 13.34
CA TYR A 79 5.42 8.94 13.90
C TYR A 79 5.05 8.06 15.13
N GLY A 80 4.73 8.68 16.27
CA GLY A 80 3.91 8.05 17.31
C GLY A 80 4.47 7.91 18.72
N THR A 81 5.78 7.78 18.99
CA THR A 81 6.44 7.87 20.34
C THR A 81 7.91 7.42 20.29
N ASP A 82 8.72 7.95 21.22
CA ASP A 82 10.12 7.65 21.63
C ASP A 82 11.07 6.95 20.62
N ASP A 83 12.15 7.67 20.26
CA ASP A 83 13.25 7.29 19.34
C ASP A 83 13.80 5.86 19.50
N HIS A 84 13.59 5.23 20.66
CA HIS A 84 14.10 3.89 20.98
C HIS A 84 13.32 2.74 20.32
N LEU A 85 12.02 2.89 20.02
CA LEU A 85 11.23 1.84 19.36
C LEU A 85 11.33 1.90 17.82
N GLY A 86 11.54 3.09 17.26
CA GLY A 86 11.73 3.29 15.82
C GLY A 86 12.95 2.53 15.26
N GLN A 87 14.01 2.40 16.06
CA GLN A 87 15.23 1.68 15.68
C GLN A 87 15.06 0.16 15.60
N GLN A 88 14.19 -0.44 16.41
CA GLN A 88 13.92 -1.89 16.33
C GLN A 88 13.04 -2.24 15.13
N ALA A 89 12.06 -1.40 14.81
CA ALA A 89 11.18 -1.58 13.65
C ALA A 89 11.93 -1.36 12.32
N ALA A 90 12.91 -0.45 12.27
CA ALA A 90 13.74 -0.20 11.09
C ALA A 90 14.50 -1.44 10.56
N ASN A 91 14.71 -2.46 11.44
CA ASN A 91 15.35 -3.72 11.10
C ASN A 91 14.40 -4.78 10.53
N SER A 92 13.08 -4.55 10.51
CA SER A 92 12.17 -5.44 9.78
C SER A 92 12.35 -5.20 8.27
N LYS A 93 12.62 -6.27 7.52
CA LYS A 93 12.67 -6.22 6.05
C LYS A 93 11.26 -6.04 5.49
N PHE A 94 10.74 -4.83 5.61
CA PHE A 94 9.47 -4.45 5.01
C PHE A 94 9.68 -4.22 3.51
N ASN A 95 9.30 -5.21 2.71
CA ASN A 95 9.45 -5.18 1.26
C ASN A 95 8.18 -4.61 0.60
N ILE A 96 8.34 -3.52 -0.16
CA ILE A 96 7.26 -2.91 -0.95
C ILE A 96 7.32 -3.47 -2.38
N PRO A 97 6.26 -4.17 -2.85
CA PRO A 97 6.16 -4.61 -4.24
C PRO A 97 6.09 -3.41 -5.20
N ASP A 98 6.69 -3.53 -6.39
CA ASP A 98 6.69 -2.48 -7.41
C ASP A 98 5.26 -2.03 -7.78
N LYS A 99 4.34 -2.98 -7.91
CA LYS A 99 2.92 -2.69 -8.19
C LYS A 99 2.25 -1.81 -7.11
N ALA A 100 2.71 -1.88 -5.85
CA ALA A 100 2.17 -1.03 -4.79
C ALA A 100 2.59 0.45 -4.98
N ILE A 101 3.74 0.69 -5.63
CA ILE A 101 4.19 2.04 -6.00
C ILE A 101 3.33 2.60 -7.12
N ASP A 102 3.07 1.81 -8.17
CA ASP A 102 2.21 2.24 -9.28
C ASP A 102 0.81 2.62 -8.77
N LEU A 103 0.26 1.83 -7.84
CA LEU A 103 -1.02 2.12 -7.19
C LEU A 103 -0.95 3.36 -6.29
N ALA A 104 0.16 3.58 -5.56
CA ALA A 104 0.35 4.79 -4.75
C ALA A 104 0.39 6.06 -5.61
N TRP A 105 0.96 5.99 -6.81
CA TRP A 105 0.89 7.09 -7.78
C TRP A 105 -0.53 7.33 -8.29
N LEU A 106 -1.31 6.27 -8.50
CA LEU A 106 -2.72 6.41 -8.87
C LEU A 106 -3.56 7.02 -7.73
N VAL A 107 -3.22 6.77 -6.46
CA VAL A 107 -3.83 7.47 -5.32
C VAL A 107 -3.58 8.97 -5.42
N LEU A 108 -2.33 9.39 -5.63
CA LEU A 108 -1.96 10.80 -5.77
C LEU A 108 -2.73 11.49 -6.90
N ASP A 109 -2.73 10.90 -8.10
CA ASP A 109 -3.43 11.46 -9.27
C ASP A 109 -4.94 11.62 -9.03
N ASN A 110 -5.57 10.65 -8.37
CA ASN A 110 -6.99 10.73 -8.04
C ASN A 110 -7.29 11.70 -6.89
N CYS A 111 -6.38 11.88 -5.93
CA CYS A 111 -6.49 12.90 -4.90
C CYS A 111 -6.38 14.32 -5.49
N ASP A 112 -5.44 14.56 -6.41
CA ASP A 112 -5.31 15.85 -7.10
C ASP A 112 -6.59 16.18 -7.89
N LYS A 113 -7.13 15.20 -8.64
CA LYS A 113 -8.42 15.34 -9.34
C LYS A 113 -9.59 15.63 -8.39
N ALA A 114 -9.63 14.95 -7.24
CA ALA A 114 -10.68 15.18 -6.24
C ALA A 114 -10.60 16.59 -5.63
N SER A 115 -9.40 17.13 -5.40
CA SER A 115 -9.20 18.47 -4.84
C SER A 115 -9.65 19.60 -5.76
N LYS A 116 -9.68 19.36 -7.08
CA LYS A 116 -10.03 20.34 -8.11
C LYS A 116 -11.54 20.43 -8.38
N SER A 117 -12.34 19.52 -7.85
CA SER A 117 -13.77 19.49 -8.13
C SER A 117 -14.52 20.48 -7.23
N PRO A 118 -15.12 21.56 -7.79
CA PRO A 118 -15.73 22.63 -6.99
C PRO A 118 -17.02 22.20 -6.27
N GLU A 119 -17.62 21.08 -6.65
CA GLU A 119 -18.93 20.62 -6.17
C GLU A 119 -18.86 19.61 -5.02
N TYR A 120 -17.68 19.08 -4.69
CA TYR A 120 -17.57 17.98 -3.74
C TYR A 120 -17.00 18.42 -2.40
N LYS A 121 -17.75 18.08 -1.34
CA LYS A 121 -17.18 17.94 0.01
C LYS A 121 -16.03 16.94 -0.12
N THR A 122 -14.79 17.42 0.01
CA THR A 122 -13.60 16.56 0.00
C THR A 122 -13.81 15.41 0.97
N SER A 123 -13.51 14.19 0.55
CA SER A 123 -13.77 13.01 1.39
C SER A 123 -12.80 12.92 2.56
N ILE A 124 -13.31 12.49 3.72
CA ILE A 124 -12.56 12.47 4.99
C ILE A 124 -11.38 11.49 5.00
N TRP A 125 -11.39 10.50 4.11
CA TRP A 125 -10.30 9.53 3.98
C TRP A 125 -9.13 10.03 3.13
N LEU A 126 -9.27 11.12 2.36
CA LEU A 126 -8.22 11.60 1.46
C LEU A 126 -6.88 11.88 2.17
N PRO A 127 -6.83 12.54 3.35
CA PRO A 127 -5.57 12.76 4.05
C PRO A 127 -4.84 11.47 4.39
N ILE A 128 -5.56 10.49 4.95
CA ILE A 128 -4.92 9.26 5.44
C ILE A 128 -4.44 8.39 4.29
N ILE A 129 -5.21 8.24 3.22
CA ILE A 129 -4.78 7.41 2.08
C ILE A 129 -3.60 8.05 1.36
N LEU A 130 -3.60 9.38 1.20
CA LEU A 130 -2.53 10.11 0.53
C LEU A 130 -1.24 10.07 1.37
N PHE A 131 -1.37 10.26 2.67
CA PHE A 131 -0.27 10.17 3.62
C PHE A 131 0.35 8.76 3.62
N MET A 132 -0.45 7.71 3.78
CA MET A 132 0.05 6.34 3.81
C MET A 132 0.66 5.91 2.46
N SER A 133 0.07 6.31 1.32
CA SER A 133 0.66 6.11 -0.01
C SER A 133 2.01 6.79 -0.16
N SER A 134 2.18 7.98 0.42
CA SER A 134 3.49 8.66 0.40
C SER A 134 4.55 7.88 1.17
N LEU A 135 4.18 7.23 2.29
CA LEU A 135 5.11 6.42 3.07
C LEU A 135 5.51 5.13 2.34
N VAL A 136 4.62 4.56 1.54
CA VAL A 136 4.93 3.42 0.66
C VAL A 136 6.03 3.80 -0.32
N VAL A 137 5.88 4.97 -0.96
CA VAL A 137 6.88 5.51 -1.89
C VAL A 137 8.19 5.80 -1.16
N TRP A 138 8.14 6.49 -0.02
CA TRP A 138 9.31 6.76 0.83
C TRP A 138 10.05 5.47 1.17
N LYS A 139 9.37 4.47 1.74
CA LYS A 139 10.02 3.22 2.16
C LYS A 139 10.67 2.48 1.00
N LYS A 140 10.02 2.45 -0.17
CA LYS A 140 10.61 1.85 -1.37
C LYS A 140 11.88 2.57 -1.80
N LEU A 141 11.84 3.91 -1.88
CA LEU A 141 13.00 4.71 -2.25
C LEU A 141 14.17 4.52 -1.28
N HIS A 142 13.90 4.44 0.03
CA HIS A 142 14.93 4.16 1.04
C HIS A 142 15.50 2.74 0.98
N SER A 143 14.70 1.77 0.54
CA SER A 143 15.15 0.38 0.39
C SER A 143 15.97 0.14 -0.89
N GLN A 144 15.96 1.07 -1.84
CA GLN A 144 16.66 0.92 -3.12
C GLN A 144 18.12 1.36 -3.02
N PRO A 145 19.07 0.56 -3.55
CA PRO A 145 20.43 1.02 -3.76
C PRO A 145 20.44 2.24 -4.70
N ALA A 146 21.35 3.19 -4.47
CA ALA A 146 21.47 4.40 -5.30
C ALA A 146 21.68 4.11 -6.81
N ALA A 147 22.20 2.93 -7.14
CA ALA A 147 22.40 2.46 -8.52
C ALA A 147 21.11 1.99 -9.22
N GLU A 148 20.00 1.83 -8.50
CA GLU A 148 18.74 1.23 -9.01
C GLU A 148 17.51 2.14 -8.78
N LEU A 149 17.69 3.47 -8.81
CA LEU A 149 16.62 4.46 -8.62
C LEU A 149 15.63 4.46 -9.80
N ARG A 150 14.74 3.46 -9.85
CA ARG A 150 13.68 3.35 -10.87
C ARG A 150 12.52 4.33 -10.66
N TYR A 151 12.33 4.78 -9.42
CA TYR A 151 11.15 5.56 -9.01
C TYR A 151 11.46 7.04 -8.70
N GLY A 152 12.63 7.52 -9.12
CA GLY A 152 13.08 8.88 -8.88
C GLY A 152 13.77 9.06 -7.53
N THR A 153 13.83 10.30 -7.04
CA THR A 153 14.49 10.67 -5.79
C THR A 153 13.47 11.01 -4.70
N LEU A 154 13.87 11.15 -3.45
CA LEU A 154 12.97 11.58 -2.36
C LEU A 154 12.24 12.91 -2.62
N ARG A 155 12.72 13.71 -3.58
CA ARG A 155 12.01 14.91 -4.06
C ARG A 155 10.60 14.61 -4.55
N VAL A 156 10.31 13.40 -5.02
CA VAL A 156 8.96 13.02 -5.47
C VAL A 156 7.92 13.06 -4.34
N LEU A 157 8.35 12.99 -3.07
CA LEU A 157 7.47 13.16 -1.91
C LEU A 157 6.92 14.59 -1.78
N SER A 158 7.52 15.59 -2.45
CA SER A 158 6.99 16.96 -2.48
C SER A 158 5.63 17.04 -3.16
N MET A 159 5.35 16.16 -4.13
CA MET A 159 4.05 16.11 -4.81
C MET A 159 2.95 15.70 -3.83
N PHE A 160 3.19 14.67 -3.01
CA PHE A 160 2.27 14.25 -1.95
C PHE A 160 2.06 15.34 -0.90
N LYS A 161 3.11 16.08 -0.52
CA LYS A 161 3.02 17.21 0.41
C LYS A 161 2.16 18.35 -0.14
N SER A 162 2.38 18.70 -1.41
CA SER A 162 1.58 19.70 -2.12
C SER A 162 0.10 19.32 -2.11
N GLU A 163 -0.22 18.07 -2.42
CA GLU A 163 -1.62 17.62 -2.39
C GLU A 163 -2.22 17.60 -0.98
N LEU A 164 -1.47 17.17 0.04
CA LEU A 164 -1.94 17.24 1.44
C LEU A 164 -2.20 18.68 1.88
N ALA A 165 -1.38 19.64 1.44
CA ALA A 165 -1.51 21.06 1.80
C ALA A 165 -2.77 21.72 1.20
N LYS A 166 -3.30 21.17 0.09
CA LYS A 166 -4.55 21.64 -0.52
C LYS A 166 -5.79 21.14 0.20
N LEU A 167 -5.68 20.06 0.97
CA LEU A 167 -6.82 19.46 1.64
C LEU A 167 -7.23 20.28 2.87
N PRO A 168 -8.54 20.49 3.12
CA PRO A 168 -9.02 21.40 4.17
C PRO A 168 -8.96 20.79 5.59
N TRP A 169 -8.34 19.63 5.75
CA TRP A 169 -8.40 18.85 6.99
C TRP A 169 -7.28 19.26 7.96
N PRO A 170 -7.59 19.53 9.24
CA PRO A 170 -6.58 19.95 10.23
C PRO A 170 -5.45 18.94 10.44
N CYS A 171 -5.69 17.65 10.20
CA CYS A 171 -4.66 16.62 10.34
C CYS A 171 -3.55 16.72 9.27
N CYS A 172 -3.81 17.38 8.13
CA CYS A 172 -2.83 17.52 7.05
C CYS A 172 -1.60 18.34 7.47
N SER A 173 -1.79 19.39 8.27
CA SER A 173 -0.69 20.24 8.75
C SER A 173 0.27 19.49 9.67
N GLU A 174 -0.21 18.48 10.39
CA GLU A 174 0.61 17.60 11.22
C GLU A 174 1.34 16.52 10.38
N MET A 175 0.74 16.06 9.28
CA MET A 175 1.34 15.04 8.42
C MET A 175 2.52 15.59 7.58
N ILE A 176 2.38 16.79 7.00
CA ILE A 176 3.37 17.34 6.05
C ILE A 176 4.79 17.47 6.63
N PRO A 177 5.03 18.05 7.82
CA PRO A 177 6.37 18.25 8.36
C PRO A 177 7.10 16.95 8.68
N ARG A 178 6.35 15.85 8.88
CA ARG A 178 6.94 14.57 9.25
C ARG A 178 7.24 13.70 8.03
N MET A 179 6.82 14.11 6.83
CA MET A 179 7.29 13.59 5.54
C MET A 179 8.63 14.20 5.08
N THR A 180 9.24 15.11 5.85
CA THR A 180 10.53 15.82 5.55
C THR A 180 11.66 15.52 6.53
N LYS A 181 11.49 14.62 7.52
CA LYS A 181 12.48 14.43 8.61
C LYS A 181 13.91 14.08 8.17
N GLU A 182 14.18 13.87 6.88
CA GLU A 182 15.52 13.60 6.33
C GLU A 182 16.23 14.80 5.66
N ASP A 183 15.62 15.98 5.55
CA ASP A 183 16.35 17.19 5.10
C ASP A 183 17.30 17.76 6.18
N ARG A 184 17.53 17.05 7.30
CA ARG A 184 18.40 17.51 8.41
C ARG A 184 19.72 16.73 8.57
N HIS A 185 20.01 15.74 7.74
CA HIS A 185 21.25 14.96 7.85
C HIS A 185 21.95 14.69 6.50
N TYR A 186 22.00 15.70 5.63
CA TYR A 186 23.04 15.86 4.63
C TYR A 186 23.41 17.33 4.47
#